data_AF-A0A2K4P4R1-F1
#
_entry.id   AF-A0A2K4P4R1-F1
#
_cell.length_a   1.000
_cell.length_b   1.000
_cell.length_c   1.000
_cell.angle_alpha   90.00
_cell.angle_beta   90.00
_cell.angle_gamma   90.00
#
_symmetry.space_group_name_H-M   'P 1'
#
loop_
_entity.id
_entity.type
_entity.pdbx_description
1 polymer ?
#
loop_
_entity_poly.entity_id
_entity_poly.type
_entity_poly.pdbx_seq_one_letter_code
_entity_poly.pdbx_strand_id
1 'polypeptide(L)' 'MYEKTGDRQLSAWEAGILTRRYGLDKEMVMDFFRENNSCSTLRFFMAGYRLEN' A
#
# COMPACT_ATOMS: atom_id res chain seq x y z
N MET A 1 -10.40 -15.81 14.27
CA MET A 1 -10.64 -14.61 13.44
C MET A 1 -9.67 -14.71 12.28
N TYR A 2 -10.11 -15.20 11.12
CA TYR A 2 -9.24 -15.40 9.96
C TYR A 2 -9.11 -14.05 9.28
N GLU A 3 -8.04 -13.32 9.61
CA GLU A 3 -7.63 -12.15 8.85
C GLU A 3 -7.49 -12.61 7.39
N LYS A 4 -8.47 -12.24 6.55
CA LYS A 4 -8.42 -12.46 5.11
C LYS A 4 -7.19 -11.73 4.58
N THR A 5 -6.08 -12.43 4.44
CA THR A 5 -4.82 -11.89 3.89
C THR A 5 -5.00 -11.23 2.50
N GLY A 6 -6.09 -11.53 1.79
CA GLY A 6 -6.47 -10.85 0.54
C GLY A 6 -6.86 -9.38 0.71
N ASP A 7 -7.37 -8.98 1.88
CA ASP A 7 -7.74 -7.59 2.16
C ASP A 7 -6.50 -6.70 2.25
N ARG A 8 -5.43 -7.17 2.92
CA ARG A 8 -4.19 -6.39 3.10
C ARG A 8 -3.55 -5.94 1.79
N GLN A 9 -3.57 -6.80 0.77
CA GLN A 9 -2.98 -6.48 -0.54
C GLN A 9 -3.82 -5.44 -1.29
N LEU A 10 -5.15 -5.58 -1.23
CA LEU A 10 -6.09 -4.63 -1.83
C LEU A 10 -6.01 -3.27 -1.11
N SER A 11 -6.05 -3.25 0.22
CA SER A 11 -5.92 -2.04 1.03
C SER A 11 -4.61 -1.29 0.76
N ALA A 12 -3.51 -2.01 0.53
CA ALA A 12 -2.24 -1.39 0.19
C ALA A 12 -2.23 -0.82 -1.22
N TRP A 13 -2.83 -1.52 -2.19
CA TRP A 13 -3.01 -0.97 -3.52
C TRP A 13 -3.85 0.32 -3.50
N GLU A 14 -4.96 0.34 -2.77
CA GLU A 14 -5.77 1.55 -2.57
C GLU A 14 -4.97 2.65 -1.87
N ALA A 15 -4.22 2.33 -0.81
CA ALA A 15 -3.34 3.28 -0.15
C ALA A 15 -2.31 3.87 -1.12
N GLY A 16 -1.82 3.10 -2.08
CA GLY A 16 -0.93 3.57 -3.15
C GLY A 16 -1.58 4.64 -4.03
N ILE A 17 -2.81 4.40 -4.49
CA ILE A 17 -3.59 5.36 -5.28
C ILE A 17 -3.86 6.62 -4.45
N LEU A 18 -4.34 6.46 -3.22
CA LEU A 18 -4.63 7.58 -2.31
C LEU A 18 -3.38 8.41 -2.01
N THR A 19 -2.23 7.77 -1.82
CA THR A 19 -0.95 8.46 -1.59
C THR A 19 -0.62 9.38 -2.75
N ARG A 20 -0.83 8.93 -3.99
CA ARG A 20 -0.60 9.77 -5.16
C ARG A 20 -1.65 10.86 -5.31
N ARG A 21 -2.93 10.50 -5.19
CA ARG A 21 -4.07 11.40 -5.36
C ARG A 21 -4.07 12.57 -4.39
N TYR A 22 -3.64 12.33 -3.15
CA TYR A 22 -3.57 13.35 -2.10
C TYR A 22 -2.17 13.94 -1.92
N GLY A 23 -1.18 13.52 -2.71
CA GLY A 23 0.21 13.97 -2.56
C GLY A 23 0.82 13.62 -1.22
N LEU A 24 0.42 12.47 -0.63
CA LEU A 24 0.98 11.98 0.62
C LEU A 24 2.43 11.56 0.43
N ASP A 25 3.18 11.62 1.53
CA ASP A 25 4.57 11.18 1.54
C ASP A 25 4.65 9.66 1.36
N LYS A 26 5.13 9.25 0.18
CA LYS A 26 5.25 7.84 -0.18
C LYS A 26 6.20 7.10 0.77
N GLU A 27 7.25 7.76 1.25
CA GLU A 27 8.26 7.11 2.11
C GLU A 27 7.70 6.83 3.49
N MET A 28 6.93 7.75 4.08
CA MET A 28 6.18 7.49 5.33
C MET A 28 5.23 6.30 5.20
N VAL A 29 4.45 6.25 4.12
CA VAL A 29 3.47 5.16 3.94
C VAL A 29 4.19 3.83 3.71
N MET A 30 5.30 3.83 2.98
CA MET A 30 6.15 2.64 2.81
C MET A 30 6.77 2.18 4.13
N ASP A 31 7.21 3.10 4.98
CA ASP A 31 7.82 2.79 6.28
C ASP A 31 6.82 2.09 7.21
N PHE A 32 5.58 2.57 7.26
CA PHE A 32 4.47 1.94 7.99
C PHE A 32 4.22 0.47 7.58
N PHE A 33 4.27 0.18 6.27
CA PHE A 33 4.13 -1.19 5.77
C PHE A 33 5.38 -2.05 6.02
N ARG A 34 6.55 -1.43 6.10
CA ARG A 34 7.84 -2.09 6.35
C ARG A 34 7.97 -2.54 7.80
N GLU A 35 7.51 -1.73 8.75
CA GLU A 35 7.43 -2.10 10.17
C GLU A 35 6.56 -3.35 10.40
N ASN A 36 5.54 -3.55 9.57
CA ASN A 36 4.63 -4.71 9.63
C ASN A 36 5.14 -5.96 8.87
N ASN A 37 6.43 -6.04 8.49
CA ASN A 37 7.05 -7.19 7.78
C ASN A 37 6.29 -7.65 6.51
N SER A 38 5.55 -6.75 5.86
CA SER A 38 4.63 -7.11 4.79
C SER A 38 5.23 -6.81 3.40
N CYS A 39 6.30 -7.54 3.03
CA CYS A 39 6.97 -7.39 1.73
C CYS A 39 6.03 -7.52 0.52
N SER A 40 5.02 -8.37 0.62
CA SER A 40 4.00 -8.56 -0.43
C SER A 40 3.16 -7.29 -0.63
N THR A 41 2.80 -6.63 0.46
CA THR A 41 1.90 -5.48 0.53
C THR A 41 2.53 -4.22 -0.07
N LEU A 42 3.83 -4.02 0.12
CA LEU A 42 4.60 -2.94 -0.53
C LEU A 42 4.56 -3.04 -2.06
N ARG A 43 4.53 -4.26 -2.60
CA ARG A 43 4.49 -4.49 -4.05
C ARG A 43 3.15 -4.05 -4.65
N PHE A 44 2.04 -4.31 -3.94
CA PHE A 44 0.71 -3.85 -4.33
C PHE A 44 0.55 -2.34 -4.15
N PHE A 45 1.09 -1.78 -3.07
CA PHE A 45 1.14 -0.33 -2.85
C PHE A 45 1.83 0.41 -4.01
N MET A 46 3.02 -0.04 -4.42
CA MET A 46 3.71 0.57 -5.56
C MET A 46 2.94 0.41 -6.88
N ALA A 47 2.23 -0.71 -7.06
CA ALA A 47 1.39 -0.92 -8.23
C ALA A 47 0.24 0.10 -8.29
N GLY A 48 -0.43 0.37 -7.16
CA GLY A 48 -1.48 1.39 -7.06
C GLY A 48 -0.95 2.81 -7.24
N TYR A 49 0.19 3.12 -6.59
CA TYR A 49 0.84 4.43 -6.72
C TYR A 49 1.25 4.73 -8.17
N ARG A 50 1.69 3.74 -8.94
CA ARG A 50 2.09 3.96 -10.34
C ARG A 50 0.90 4.04 -11.32
N LEU A 51 -0.26 3.50 -10.96
CA LEU A 51 -1.40 3.31 -11.87
C LEU A 51 -2.13 4.60 -12.28
N GLU A 52 -2.04 5.68 -11.51
CA GLU A 52 -2.74 6.93 -11.85
C GLU A 52 -2.07 7.60 -13.07
N ASN A 53 -2.78 7.57 -14.21
CA ASN A 53 -2.45 8.20 -15.49
C ASN A 53 -3.23 9.50 -15.66
#